data_AF-A0A7S2GWA8-F1
#
_entry.id   AF-A0A7S2GWA8-F1
#
_cell.length_a   1.000
_cell.length_b   1.000
_cell.length_c   1.000
_cell.angle_alpha   90.00
_cell.angle_beta   90.00
_cell.angle_gamma   90.00
#
_symmetry.space_group_name_H-M   'P 1'
#
loop_
_entity.id
_entity.type
_entity.pdbx_description
1 polymer ?
#
loop_
_entity_poly.entity_id
_entity_poly.type
_entity_poly.pdbx_seq_one_letter_code
_entity_poly.pdbx_strand_id
1 'polypeptide(L)'
;GLFEIQLSRGYGENEFREDLKNLYTMLGKQEMVFLFTDAHVADEGFLEFINNMLTTGMVPALYEPEEKDGLINGVRKEVKEAGLVETSDVCWNFFINKCRNNLHIVLAMS
;
A
#
# COMPACT_ATOMS: atom_id res chain seq x y z
N GLY A 1 -1.33 -8.98 10.56
CA GLY A 1 -0.11 -9.73 10.17
C GLY A 1 1.11 -8.83 10.26
N LEU A 2 2.31 -9.38 10.05
CA LEU A 2 3.57 -8.63 9.96
C LEU A 2 4.10 -8.71 8.53
N PHE A 3 4.55 -7.59 7.99
CA PHE A 3 5.17 -7.47 6.68
C PHE A 3 6.54 -6.82 6.84
N GLU A 4 7.56 -7.46 6.27
CA GLU A 4 8.95 -7.02 6.27
C GLU A 4 9.48 -7.14 4.85
N ILE A 5 10.33 -6.20 4.45
CA ILE A 5 11.01 -6.25 3.16
C ILE A 5 12.12 -7.29 3.22
N GLN A 6 12.27 -8.07 2.17
CA GLN A 6 13.42 -8.96 2.01
C GLN A 6 14.40 -8.35 1.02
N LEU A 7 15.44 -7.70 1.54
CA LEU A 7 16.50 -7.18 0.70
C LEU A 7 17.25 -8.32 0.00
N SER A 8 17.42 -8.16 -1.31
CA SER A 8 18.21 -9.05 -2.15
C SER A 8 19.30 -8.26 -2.89
N ARG A 9 20.25 -8.97 -3.51
CA ARG A 9 21.35 -8.30 -4.23
C ARG A 9 20.78 -7.59 -5.45
N GLY A 10 20.86 -6.26 -5.47
CA GLY A 10 20.30 -5.43 -6.54
C GLY A 10 18.88 -4.94 -6.27
N TYR A 11 18.37 -5.10 -5.04
CA TYR A 11 17.10 -4.52 -4.63
C TYR A 11 17.12 -2.99 -4.77
N GLY A 12 16.20 -2.45 -5.55
CA GLY A 12 16.04 -1.03 -5.77
C GLY A 12 14.57 -0.60 -5.70
N GLU A 13 14.28 0.53 -6.32
CA GLU A 13 12.94 1.14 -6.30
C GLU A 13 11.86 0.23 -6.90
N ASN A 14 12.16 -0.49 -7.98
CA ASN A 14 11.17 -1.35 -8.65
C ASN A 14 10.74 -2.51 -7.75
N GLU A 15 11.69 -3.20 -7.13
CA GLU A 15 11.43 -4.29 -6.19
C GLU A 15 10.64 -3.79 -4.99
N PHE A 16 10.98 -2.60 -4.49
CA PHE A 16 10.24 -1.99 -3.39
C PHE A 16 8.80 -1.64 -3.76
N ARG A 17 8.56 -1.09 -4.95
CA ARG A 17 7.20 -0.82 -5.42
C ARG A 17 6.36 -2.09 -5.50
N GLU A 18 6.93 -3.19 -5.98
CA GLU A 18 6.24 -4.49 -6.04
C GLU A 18 5.94 -5.04 -4.63
N ASP A 19 6.86 -4.93 -3.68
CA ASP A 19 6.62 -5.29 -2.27
C ASP A 19 5.51 -4.44 -1.65
N LEU A 20 5.46 -3.14 -1.96
CA LEU A 20 4.37 -2.28 -1.50
C LEU A 20 3.02 -2.71 -2.13
N LYS A 21 2.96 -3.04 -3.42
CA LYS A 21 1.73 -3.56 -4.04
C LYS A 21 1.25 -4.84 -3.36
N ASN A 22 2.16 -5.73 -3.00
CA ASN A 22 1.86 -6.94 -2.23
C ASN A 22 1.29 -6.59 -0.85
N LEU A 23 1.92 -5.65 -0.13
CA LEU A 23 1.43 -5.13 1.15
C LEU A 23 0.00 -4.58 1.01
N TYR A 24 -0.27 -3.69 0.04
CA TYR A 24 -1.61 -3.14 -0.20
C TYR A 24 -2.66 -4.20 -0.55
N THR A 25 -2.27 -5.24 -1.27
CA THR A 25 -3.15 -6.39 -1.56
C THR A 25 -3.53 -7.14 -0.28
N MET A 26 -2.61 -7.25 0.67
CA MET A 26 -2.87 -7.84 2.00
C MET A 26 -3.73 -6.90 2.86
N LEU A 27 -3.43 -5.59 2.85
CA LEU A 27 -4.18 -4.54 3.55
C LEU A 27 -5.64 -4.47 3.09
N GLY A 28 -5.93 -4.77 1.83
CA GLY A 28 -7.31 -4.88 1.33
C GLY A 28 -8.12 -6.01 1.99
N LYS A 29 -7.48 -6.93 2.70
CA LYS A 29 -8.11 -8.11 3.32
C LYS A 29 -8.04 -8.12 4.84
N GLN A 30 -6.93 -7.67 5.43
CA GLN A 30 -6.69 -7.73 6.88
C GLN A 30 -5.71 -6.64 7.34
N GLU A 31 -5.67 -6.39 8.64
CA GLU A 31 -4.71 -5.49 9.28
C GLU A 31 -3.27 -6.01 9.15
N MET A 32 -2.33 -5.16 8.77
CA MET A 32 -0.91 -5.47 8.62
C MET A 32 -0.04 -4.42 9.30
N VAL A 33 0.96 -4.91 10.03
CA VAL A 33 2.08 -4.12 10.53
C VAL A 33 3.19 -4.19 9.50
N PHE A 34 3.62 -3.04 8.99
CA PHE A 34 4.78 -2.91 8.13
C PHE A 34 5.98 -2.48 8.98
N LEU A 35 6.94 -3.40 9.16
CA LEU A 35 8.19 -3.13 9.86
C LEU A 35 9.26 -2.68 8.84
N PHE A 36 9.74 -1.45 9.02
CA PHE A 36 10.79 -0.87 8.22
C PHE A 36 11.96 -0.46 9.11
N THR A 37 13.15 -0.95 8.78
CA THR A 37 14.37 -0.77 9.57
C THR A 37 15.40 0.04 8.78
N ASP A 38 16.40 0.58 9.47
CA ASP A 38 17.56 1.22 8.85
C ASP A 38 18.28 0.29 7.85
N ALA A 39 18.35 -1.02 8.17
CA ALA A 39 18.90 -2.03 7.29
C ALA A 39 18.15 -2.14 5.95
N HIS A 40 16.87 -1.78 5.89
CA HIS A 40 16.04 -1.80 4.67
C HIS A 40 16.22 -0.57 3.78
N VAL A 41 16.92 0.48 4.26
CA VAL A 41 17.16 1.71 3.51
C VAL A 41 18.29 1.49 2.50
N ALA A 42 17.96 0.87 1.37
CA ALA A 42 18.90 0.68 0.26
C ALA A 42 19.04 1.93 -0.62
N ASP A 43 17.99 2.74 -0.71
CA ASP A 43 17.93 3.99 -1.47
C ASP A 43 17.25 5.08 -0.63
N GLU A 44 17.70 6.33 -0.74
CA GLU A 44 17.12 7.49 -0.04
C GLU A 44 15.64 7.69 -0.43
N GLY A 45 15.27 7.33 -1.66
CA GLY A 45 13.89 7.40 -2.15
C GLY A 45 12.90 6.53 -1.35
N PHE A 46 13.37 5.51 -0.63
CA PHE A 46 12.48 4.65 0.16
C PHE A 46 11.77 5.41 1.27
N LEU A 47 12.48 6.34 1.92
CA LEU A 47 11.91 7.16 2.97
C LEU A 47 10.83 8.11 2.43
N GLU A 48 10.95 8.57 1.18
CA GLU A 48 9.91 9.37 0.53
C GLU A 48 8.63 8.54 0.30
N PHE A 49 8.76 7.28 -0.12
CA PHE A 49 7.62 6.38 -0.24
C PHE A 49 6.96 6.10 1.12
N ILE A 50 7.75 5.86 2.18
CA ILE A 50 7.22 5.72 3.55
C ILE A 50 6.45 6.97 3.96
N ASN A 51 7.01 8.16 3.72
CA ASN A 51 6.37 9.42 4.07
C ASN A 51 5.05 9.61 3.31
N ASN A 52 5.02 9.28 2.02
CA ASN A 52 3.80 9.31 1.22
C ASN A 52 2.71 8.36 1.78
N MET A 53 3.08 7.17 2.25
CA MET A 53 2.13 6.25 2.90
C MET A 53 1.60 6.79 4.23
N LEU A 54 2.44 7.43 5.04
CA LEU A 54 2.02 8.03 6.31
C LEU A 54 1.09 9.24 6.12
N THR A 55 1.38 10.07 5.13
CA THR A 55 0.65 11.33 4.87
C THR A 55 -0.62 11.11 4.07
N THR A 56 -0.53 10.42 2.93
CA THR A 56 -1.63 10.25 1.98
C THR A 56 -2.32 8.89 2.09
N GLY A 57 -1.71 7.91 2.76
CA GLY A 57 -2.21 6.55 2.83
C GLY A 57 -1.87 5.69 1.61
N MET A 58 -1.17 6.24 0.61
CA MET A 58 -0.72 5.51 -0.58
C MET A 58 0.58 6.08 -1.15
N VAL A 59 1.27 5.30 -1.98
CA VAL A 59 2.37 5.83 -2.81
C VAL A 59 1.84 6.38 -4.14
N PRO A 60 2.19 7.61 -4.54
CA PRO A 60 1.84 8.16 -5.85
C PRO A 60 2.33 7.28 -7.01
N ALA A 61 1.48 7.12 -8.03
CA ALA A 61 1.79 6.32 -9.22
C ALA A 61 2.29 4.88 -8.91
N LEU A 62 1.87 4.30 -7.78
CA LEU A 62 2.23 2.92 -7.42
C LEU A 62 1.59 1.90 -8.38
N TYR A 63 0.35 2.18 -8.80
CA TYR A 63 -0.42 1.31 -9.68
C TYR A 63 -0.59 1.96 -11.05
N GLU A 64 -0.40 1.14 -12.07
CA GLU A 64 -0.79 1.46 -13.44
C GLU A 64 -2.33 1.56 -13.55
N PRO A 65 -2.86 2.29 -14.54
CA PRO A 65 -4.30 2.44 -14.73
C PRO A 65 -5.06 1.11 -14.76
N GLU A 66 -4.52 0.10 -15.43
CA GLU A 66 -5.12 -1.23 -15.55
C GLU A 66 -5.16 -1.97 -14.20
N GLU A 67 -4.11 -1.84 -13.38
CA GLU A 67 -4.07 -2.42 -12.03
C GLU A 67 -5.09 -1.75 -11.11
N LYS A 68 -5.24 -0.42 -11.22
CA LYS A 68 -6.26 0.33 -10.46
C LYS A 68 -7.67 -0.13 -10.79
N ASP A 69 -7.99 -0.34 -12.07
CA ASP A 69 -9.30 -0.85 -12.47
C ASP A 69 -9.59 -2.23 -11.87
N GLY A 70 -8.59 -3.11 -11.81
CA GLY A 70 -8.68 -4.39 -11.13
C GLY A 70 -9.04 -4.25 -9.65
N LEU A 71 -8.34 -3.37 -8.92
CA LEU A 71 -8.59 -3.12 -7.49
C LEU A 71 -9.97 -2.48 -7.23
N ILE A 72 -10.36 -1.51 -8.06
CA ILE A 72 -11.67 -0.85 -7.98
C ILE A 72 -12.78 -1.89 -8.14
N ASN A 73 -12.67 -2.75 -9.15
CA ASN A 73 -13.65 -3.81 -9.37
C ASN A 73 -13.70 -4.81 -8.20
N GLY A 74 -12.56 -5.06 -7.54
CA GLY A 74 -12.49 -5.89 -6.34
C GLY A 74 -13.29 -5.35 -5.16
N VAL A 75 -13.31 -4.02 -4.96
CA VAL A 75 -14.02 -3.39 -3.83
C VAL A 75 -15.44 -2.94 -4.15
N ARG A 76 -15.87 -2.93 -5.43
CA ARG A 76 -17.23 -2.51 -5.84
C ARG A 76 -18.33 -3.17 -5.00
N LYS A 77 -18.21 -4.47 -4.75
CA LYS A 77 -19.18 -5.21 -3.94
C LYS A 77 -19.29 -4.66 -2.51
N GLU A 78 -18.15 -4.38 -1.88
CA GLU A 78 -18.10 -3.82 -0.52
C GLU A 78 -18.63 -2.38 -0.49
N VAL A 79 -18.32 -1.57 -1.51
CA VAL A 79 -18.82 -0.21 -1.68
C VAL A 79 -20.35 -0.20 -1.77
N LYS A 80 -20.91 -1.13 -2.54
CA LYS A 80 -22.36 -1.32 -2.67
C LYS A 80 -23.00 -1.77 -1.34
N GLU A 81 -22.37 -2.71 -0.64
CA GLU A 81 -22.82 -3.18 0.69
C GLU A 81 -22.75 -2.06 1.74
N ALA A 82 -21.80 -1.14 1.61
CA ALA A 82 -21.71 0.09 2.41
C ALA A 82 -22.73 1.17 2.03
N GLY A 83 -23.58 0.94 1.02
CA GLY A 83 -24.60 1.88 0.56
C GLY A 83 -24.05 3.08 -0.21
N LEU A 84 -22.81 3.00 -0.69
CA LEU A 84 -22.14 4.05 -1.45
C LEU A 84 -22.38 3.88 -2.96
N VAL A 85 -22.27 4.98 -3.70
CA VAL A 85 -22.42 4.95 -5.17
C VAL A 85 -21.17 4.30 -5.80
N GLU A 86 -21.38 3.33 -6.68
CA GLU A 86 -20.33 2.51 -7.31
C GLU A 86 -19.58 3.25 -8.45
N THR A 87 -19.20 4.52 -8.24
CA THR A 87 -18.31 5.24 -9.17
C THR A 87 -16.86 4.85 -8.93
N SER A 88 -16.02 4.95 -9.98
CA SER A 88 -14.61 4.57 -9.89
C SER A 88 -13.87 5.37 -8.81
N ASP A 89 -14.13 6.68 -8.70
CA ASP A 89 -13.54 7.55 -7.68
C ASP A 89 -13.93 7.15 -6.25
N VAL A 90 -15.20 6.81 -6.03
CA VAL A 90 -15.68 6.39 -4.71
C VAL A 90 -15.08 5.03 -4.33
N CYS A 91 -15.04 4.09 -5.27
CA CYS A 91 -14.42 2.79 -5.05
C CYS A 91 -12.92 2.92 -4.74
N TRP A 92 -12.21 3.77 -5.48
CA TRP A 92 -10.79 4.02 -5.24
C TRP A 92 -10.56 4.61 -3.86
N ASN A 93 -11.28 5.67 -3.50
CA ASN A 93 -11.17 6.28 -2.17
C ASN A 93 -11.55 5.30 -1.04
N PHE A 94 -12.55 4.43 -1.27
CA PHE A 94 -12.91 3.38 -0.32
C PHE A 94 -11.77 2.39 -0.10
N PHE A 95 -11.14 1.92 -1.19
CA PHE A 95 -9.97 1.03 -1.10
C PHE A 95 -8.81 1.68 -0.35
N ILE A 96 -8.48 2.94 -0.65
CA ILE A 96 -7.39 3.66 0.01
C ILE A 96 -7.67 3.83 1.51
N ASN A 97 -8.90 4.23 1.88
CA ASN A 97 -9.28 4.35 3.28
C ASN A 97 -9.24 2.99 4.00
N LYS A 98 -9.68 1.91 3.35
CA LYS A 98 -9.60 0.55 3.89
C LYS A 98 -8.14 0.16 4.15
N CYS A 99 -7.27 0.37 3.16
CA CYS A 99 -5.85 0.07 3.31
C CYS A 99 -5.19 0.91 4.40
N ARG A 100 -5.51 2.21 4.48
CA ARG A 100 -5.00 3.12 5.50
C ARG A 100 -5.40 2.69 6.91
N ASN A 101 -6.65 2.27 7.10
CA ASN A 101 -7.12 1.79 8.41
C ASN A 101 -6.46 0.48 8.82
N ASN A 102 -6.09 -0.36 7.85
CA ASN A 102 -5.46 -1.64 8.09
C ASN A 102 -3.93 -1.55 8.20
N LEU A 103 -3.32 -0.40 7.89
CA LEU A 103 -1.87 -0.23 7.83
C LEU A 103 -1.33 0.38 9.12
N HIS A 104 -0.43 -0.34 9.77
CA HIS A 104 0.37 0.15 10.88
C HIS A 104 1.84 0.14 10.51
N ILE A 105 2.50 1.29 10.51
CA ILE A 105 3.93 1.38 10.15
C ILE A 105 4.76 1.46 11.44
N VAL A 106 5.76 0.59 11.56
CA VAL A 106 6.76 0.62 12.63
C VAL A 106 8.12 0.93 12.01
N LEU A 107 8.70 2.06 12.40
CA LEU A 107 10.03 2.49 11.99
C LEU A 107 11.01 2.18 13.11
N ALA A 108 11.99 1.32 12.83
CA ALA A 108 13.09 1.01 13.75
C ALA A 108 14.39 1.56 13.16
N MET A 109 14.78 2.76 13.60
CA MET A 109 16.00 3.46 13.19
C MET A 109 16.90 3.60 14.41
N SER A 110 18.19 3.23 14.30
CA SER A 110 19.19 3.32 15.37
C SER A 110 20.33 4.27 15.05
#